data_AF-A0A414B537-F1
#
_entry.id   AF-A0A414B537-F1
#
_cell.length_a   1.000
_cell.length_b   1.000
_cell.length_c   1.000
_cell.angle_alpha   90.00
_cell.angle_beta   90.00
_cell.angle_gamma   90.00
#
_symmetry.space_group_name_H-M   'P 1'
#
loop_
_entity.id
_entity.type
_entity.pdbx_description
1 polymer ?
#
loop_
_entity_poly.entity_id
_entity_poly.type
_entity_poly.pdbx_seq_one_letter_code
_entity_poly.pdbx_strand_id
1 'polypeptide(L)'
;MKGISGEDEHWEYLREKMENSKISKYDDWGEVIYKKENLFLYEEAEKVEKEWGYPMEELYEGDLIEIVEKYKGVEADSAKWNKEKECIEYRYEVA
;
A
#
# COMPACT_ATOMS: atom_id res chain seq x y z
N MET A 1 34.86 -23.07 5.01
CA MET A 1 33.52 -22.49 5.22
C MET A 1 32.88 -22.37 3.85
N LYS A 2 31.92 -23.24 3.51
CA LYS A 2 31.21 -23.16 2.23
C LYS A 2 30.07 -22.15 2.41
N GLY A 3 30.29 -20.92 1.95
CA GLY A 3 29.20 -19.95 1.78
C GLY A 3 28.23 -20.49 0.74
N ILE A 4 26.95 -20.43 1.04
CA ILE A 4 25.88 -20.98 0.22
C ILE A 4 25.65 -19.97 -0.92
N SER A 5 26.37 -20.13 -2.03
CA SER A 5 26.37 -19.23 -3.21
C SER A 5 25.08 -19.27 -4.03
N GLY A 6 23.92 -19.21 -3.39
CA GLY A 6 22.62 -19.22 -4.08
C GLY A 6 21.42 -18.92 -3.19
N GLU A 7 21.63 -18.72 -1.88
CA GLU A 7 20.56 -18.24 -1.00
C GLU A 7 20.21 -16.78 -1.31
N ASP A 8 21.22 -15.95 -1.62
CA ASP A 8 21.02 -14.53 -1.93
C ASP A 8 20.17 -14.32 -3.20
N GLU A 9 20.49 -14.99 -4.31
CA GLU A 9 19.72 -14.91 -5.56
C GLU A 9 18.28 -15.43 -5.41
N HIS A 10 18.08 -16.46 -4.56
CA HIS A 10 16.74 -16.98 -4.27
C HIS A 10 15.88 -15.93 -3.53
N TRP A 11 16.47 -15.26 -2.54
CA TRP A 11 15.80 -14.20 -1.81
C TRP A 11 15.59 -12.94 -2.65
N GLU A 12 16.52 -12.58 -3.53
CA GLU A 12 16.36 -11.49 -4.48
C GLU A 12 15.23 -11.76 -5.48
N TYR A 13 15.17 -12.96 -6.07
CA TYR A 13 14.10 -13.36 -6.99
C TYR A 13 12.71 -13.31 -6.31
N LEU A 14 12.61 -13.77 -5.06
CA LEU A 14 11.36 -13.69 -4.29
C LEU A 14 10.97 -12.24 -3.97
N ARG A 15 11.94 -11.37 -3.68
CA ARG A 15 11.72 -9.95 -3.44
C ARG A 15 11.20 -9.28 -4.71
N GLU A 16 11.88 -9.48 -5.84
CA GLU A 16 11.50 -8.93 -7.15
C GLU A 16 10.12 -9.43 -7.59
N LYS A 17 9.80 -10.71 -7.37
CA LYS A 17 8.48 -11.28 -7.69
C LYS A 17 7.38 -10.73 -6.78
N MET A 18 7.65 -10.53 -5.49
CA MET A 18 6.70 -9.88 -4.57
C MET A 18 6.51 -8.40 -4.93
N GLU A 19 7.56 -7.68 -5.30
CA GLU A 19 7.47 -6.28 -5.72
C GLU A 19 6.74 -6.13 -7.06
N ASN A 20 7.02 -7.00 -8.04
CA ASN A 20 6.25 -7.06 -9.28
C ASN A 20 4.80 -7.47 -9.06
N SER A 21 4.48 -8.26 -8.04
CA SER A 21 3.09 -8.62 -7.73
C SER A 21 2.31 -7.49 -7.05
N LYS A 22 3.00 -6.51 -6.44
CA LYS A 22 2.38 -5.27 -5.92
C LYS A 22 2.06 -4.28 -7.04
N ILE A 23 2.60 -4.52 -8.23
CA ILE A 23 2.42 -3.68 -9.41
C ILE A 23 1.42 -4.40 -10.33
N SER A 24 0.20 -3.89 -10.42
CA SER A 24 -0.76 -4.36 -11.40
C SER A 24 -0.41 -3.72 -12.74
N LYS A 25 0.22 -4.50 -13.60
CA LYS A 25 0.46 -4.15 -15.00
C LYS A 25 -0.84 -4.45 -15.74
N TYR A 26 -1.28 -3.56 -16.62
CA TYR A 26 -2.36 -3.72 -17.61
C TYR A 26 -3.75 -3.16 -17.24
N ASP A 27 -4.05 -2.00 -17.80
CA ASP A 27 -5.38 -1.64 -18.32
C ASP A 27 -5.38 -1.85 -19.86
N ASP A 28 -6.53 -2.20 -20.43
CA ASP A 28 -6.77 -2.67 -21.82
C ASP A 28 -6.28 -1.73 -22.95
N TRP A 29 -5.79 -0.52 -22.62
CA TRP A 29 -5.51 0.57 -23.56
C TRP A 29 -4.07 1.13 -23.57
N GLY A 30 -3.15 0.53 -22.82
CA GLY A 30 -1.74 0.98 -22.77
C GLY A 30 -1.29 1.33 -21.36
N GLU A 31 -0.71 0.33 -20.69
CA GLU A 31 0.17 0.38 -19.51
C GLU A 31 -0.01 1.54 -18.50
N VAL A 32 -1.20 1.67 -17.92
CA VAL A 32 -1.30 2.32 -16.61
C VAL A 32 -0.75 1.35 -15.57
N ILE A 33 0.36 1.72 -14.92
CA ILE A 33 1.02 0.88 -13.93
C ILE A 33 0.47 1.28 -12.55
N TYR A 34 -0.44 0.48 -11.99
CA TYR A 34 -0.89 0.74 -10.63
C TYR A 34 0.01 0.05 -9.62
N LYS A 35 0.46 0.79 -8.61
CA LYS A 35 1.21 0.23 -7.48
C LYS A 35 0.32 0.19 -6.25
N LYS A 36 0.20 -1.02 -5.69
CA LYS A 36 -0.52 -1.28 -4.44
C LYS A 36 0.45 -1.24 -3.26
N GLU A 37 0.14 -0.41 -2.28
CA GLU A 37 0.91 -0.27 -1.05
C GLU A 37 0.02 -0.33 0.20
N ASN A 38 0.67 -0.39 1.36
CA ASN A 38 0.00 -0.42 2.66
C ASN A 38 0.54 0.74 3.50
N LEU A 39 -0.36 1.54 4.07
CA LEU A 39 -0.06 2.59 5.02
C LEU A 39 -0.43 2.10 6.43
N PHE A 40 0.59 1.86 7.25
CA PHE A 40 0.43 1.48 8.65
C PHE A 40 0.45 2.74 9.50
N LEU A 41 -0.67 3.05 10.13
CA LEU A 41 -0.84 4.28 10.90
C LEU A 41 -0.45 4.12 12.36
N TYR A 42 -0.26 2.92 12.92
CA TYR A 42 0.19 2.68 14.31
C TYR A 42 -0.34 3.71 15.34
N GLU A 43 0.49 4.65 15.81
CA GLU A 43 0.14 5.72 16.77
C GLU A 43 -0.68 6.89 16.17
N GLU A 44 -0.65 7.02 14.85
CA GLU A 44 -1.33 8.04 14.06
C GLU A 44 -2.79 7.64 13.80
N ALA A 45 -3.12 6.34 13.85
CA ALA A 45 -4.50 5.86 13.70
C ALA A 45 -5.41 6.52 14.76
N GLU A 46 -4.99 6.52 16.03
CA GLU A 46 -5.76 7.17 17.11
C GLU A 46 -5.89 8.69 16.91
N LYS A 47 -4.88 9.34 16.31
CA LYS A 47 -4.93 10.78 16.02
C LYS A 47 -5.91 11.07 14.87
N VAL A 48 -5.91 10.23 13.83
CA VAL A 48 -6.84 10.31 12.71
C VAL A 48 -8.27 10.08 13.22
N GLU A 49 -8.51 9.06 14.03
CA GLU A 49 -9.84 8.80 14.61
C GLU A 49 -10.34 9.96 15.48
N LYS A 50 -9.44 10.64 16.21
CA LYS A 50 -9.78 11.85 16.97
C LYS A 50 -10.05 13.07 16.10
N GLU A 51 -9.31 13.23 15.01
CA GLU A 51 -9.47 14.35 14.07
C GLU A 51 -10.78 14.22 13.28
N TRP A 52 -11.09 13.01 12.82
CA TRP A 52 -12.27 12.72 12.01
C TRP A 52 -13.51 12.41 12.86
N GLY A 53 -13.33 11.98 14.11
CA GLY A 53 -14.42 11.68 15.05
C GLY A 53 -15.09 10.32 14.80
N TYR A 54 -14.53 9.52 13.90
CA TYR A 54 -15.02 8.19 13.53
C TYR A 54 -13.87 7.18 13.59
N PRO A 55 -14.15 5.91 13.93
CA PRO A 55 -13.14 4.87 13.87
C PRO A 55 -12.74 4.62 12.42
N MET A 56 -11.49 4.17 12.20
CA MET A 56 -10.95 3.94 10.85
C MET A 56 -11.80 3.01 9.98
N GLU A 57 -12.57 2.11 10.62
CA GLU A 57 -13.46 1.17 9.94
C GLU A 57 -14.77 1.77 9.42
N GLU A 58 -15.17 2.94 9.92
CA GLU A 58 -16.35 3.68 9.47
C GLU A 58 -16.02 4.74 8.42
N LEU A 59 -14.73 4.98 8.15
CA LEU A 59 -14.28 5.90 7.12
C LEU A 59 -14.57 5.36 5.71
N TYR A 60 -15.06 6.23 4.84
CA TYR A 60 -15.28 5.90 3.44
C TYR A 60 -13.96 5.92 2.66
N GLU A 61 -13.97 5.31 1.47
CA GLU A 61 -12.81 5.29 0.58
C GLU A 61 -12.24 6.69 0.32
N GLY A 62 -13.10 7.70 0.14
CA GLY A 62 -12.65 9.10 -0.02
C GLY A 62 -11.86 9.62 1.18
N ASP A 63 -12.37 9.40 2.40
CA ASP A 63 -11.70 9.82 3.63
C ASP A 63 -10.33 9.10 3.78
N LEU A 64 -10.28 7.81 3.42
CA LEU A 64 -9.06 7.01 3.44
C LEU A 64 -8.04 7.47 2.38
N ILE A 65 -8.51 7.92 1.21
CA ILE A 65 -7.66 8.52 0.18
C ILE A 65 -7.04 9.81 0.72
N GLU A 66 -7.83 10.72 1.31
CA GLU A 66 -7.32 11.97 1.88
C GLU A 66 -6.25 11.72 2.96
N ILE A 67 -6.45 10.69 3.79
CA ILE A 67 -5.46 10.26 4.78
C ILE A 67 -4.18 9.77 4.08
N VAL A 68 -4.30 8.90 3.07
CA VAL A 68 -3.14 8.41 2.32
C VAL A 68 -2.37 9.55 1.67
N GLU A 69 -3.07 10.49 1.03
CA GLU A 69 -2.48 11.67 0.41
C GLU A 69 -1.74 12.54 1.44
N LYS A 70 -2.33 12.77 2.62
CA LYS A 70 -1.74 13.55 3.71
C LYS A 70 -0.45 12.91 4.26
N TYR A 71 -0.42 11.59 4.41
CA TYR A 71 0.70 10.87 5.04
C TYR A 71 1.78 10.42 4.06
N LYS A 72 1.41 10.01 2.85
CA LYS A 72 2.33 9.50 1.84
C LYS A 72 2.71 10.55 0.79
N GLY A 73 1.89 11.58 0.59
CA GLY A 73 2.11 12.59 -0.44
C GLY A 73 1.93 12.04 -1.87
N VAL A 74 1.12 11.00 -2.03
CA VAL A 74 0.82 10.37 -3.34
C VAL A 74 -0.67 10.47 -3.61
N GLU A 75 -1.04 10.77 -4.85
CA GLU A 75 -2.44 10.79 -5.30
C GLU A 75 -2.94 9.34 -5.42
N ALA A 76 -3.71 8.89 -4.44
CA ALA A 76 -4.24 7.53 -4.43
C ALA A 76 -5.50 7.44 -5.29
N ASP A 77 -5.55 6.45 -6.17
CA ASP A 77 -6.71 6.14 -6.99
C ASP A 77 -7.79 5.40 -6.19
N SER A 78 -7.37 4.54 -5.25
CA SER A 78 -8.29 3.80 -4.39
C SER A 78 -7.66 3.54 -3.02
N ALA A 79 -8.50 3.48 -1.97
CA ALA A 79 -8.05 3.19 -0.62
C ALA A 79 -9.09 2.38 0.16
N LYS A 80 -8.61 1.41 0.96
CA LYS A 80 -9.46 0.55 1.76
C LYS A 80 -8.82 0.25 3.11
N TRP A 81 -9.61 0.34 4.17
CA TRP A 81 -9.18 -0.11 5.49
C TRP A 81 -9.12 -1.64 5.56
N ASN A 82 -7.95 -2.16 5.93
CA ASN A 82 -7.73 -3.56 6.25
C ASN A 82 -7.71 -3.75 7.76
N LYS A 83 -8.84 -4.20 8.32
CA LYS A 83 -9.01 -4.44 9.77
C LYS A 83 -8.12 -5.56 10.30
N GLU A 84 -7.74 -6.54 9.48
CA GLU A 84 -6.88 -7.64 9.92
C GLU A 84 -5.43 -7.20 10.15
N LYS A 85 -4.98 -6.22 9.36
CA LYS A 85 -3.61 -5.68 9.43
C LYS A 85 -3.53 -4.29 10.08
N GLU A 86 -4.68 -3.73 10.44
CA GLU A 86 -4.84 -2.37 10.96
C GLU A 86 -4.11 -1.34 10.09
N CYS A 87 -4.32 -1.42 8.77
CA CYS A 87 -3.64 -0.57 7.80
C CYS A 87 -4.56 -0.15 6.64
N ILE A 88 -4.22 0.95 5.97
CA ILE A 88 -4.90 1.35 4.73
C ILE A 88 -4.17 0.70 3.55
N GLU A 89 -4.87 -0.17 2.83
CA GLU A 89 -4.44 -0.67 1.53
C GLU A 89 -4.84 0.34 0.46
N TYR A 90 -3.87 0.90 -0.24
CA TYR A 90 -4.13 1.89 -1.29
C TYR A 90 -3.43 1.53 -2.59
N ARG A 91 -3.99 2.00 -3.70
CA ARG A 91 -3.35 1.92 -5.02
C ARG A 91 -3.22 3.32 -5.60
N TYR A 92 -2.13 3.55 -6.32
CA TYR A 92 -1.89 4.80 -7.02
C TYR A 92 -1.28 4.51 -8.40
N GLU A 93 -1.49 5.43 -9.32
CA GLU A 93 -0.91 5.38 -10.65
C GLU A 93 0.59 5.71 -10.57
N VAL A 94 1.42 4.86 -11.18
CA VAL A 94 2.85 5.08 -11.37
C VAL A 94 3.04 5.57 -12.80
N ALA A 95 3.34 6.87 -12.94
CA ALA A 95 3.67 7.53 -14.20
C ALA A 95 5.03 7.09 -14.76
#